data_AF-A0A7K0W1W8-F1
#
_entry.id   AF-A0A7K0W1W8-F1
#
_cell.length_a   1.000
_cell.length_b   1.000
_cell.length_c   1.000
_cell.angle_alpha   90.00
_cell.angle_beta   90.00
_cell.angle_gamma   90.00
#
_symmetry.space_group_name_H-M   'P 1'
#
loop_
_entity.id
_entity.type
_entity.pdbx_description
1 polymer ?
#
loop_
_entity_poly.entity_id
_entity_poly.type
_entity_poly.pdbx_seq_one_letter_code
_entity_poly.pdbx_strand_id
1 'polypeptide(L)'
;MNKPTTPARENISPSDLTFGLSTCKRCLWLKYWYKISAPLTMPLVGTLSSLQENIFRGVSTRDIDASLRPGRITKLAEFVKSKHIIINGETTRWRILGKYDLVAENDDGTVALIDCKVSDSARDSGEFYSP
;
A
#
# COMPACT_ATOMS: atom_id res chain seq x y z
N MET A 1 -15.34 23.75 -13.24
CA MET A 1 -13.88 23.87 -13.03
C MET A 1 -13.18 23.42 -14.29
N ASN A 2 -12.27 24.23 -14.82
CA ASN A 2 -11.48 23.83 -15.97
C ASN A 2 -10.36 22.89 -15.50
N LYS A 3 -10.18 21.77 -16.22
CA LYS A 3 -9.14 20.80 -15.92
C LYS A 3 -7.75 21.44 -16.13
N PRO A 4 -6.85 21.40 -15.13
CA PRO A 4 -5.51 21.93 -15.30
C PRO A 4 -4.74 21.11 -16.34
N THR A 5 -3.74 21.72 -16.99
CA THR A 5 -2.89 21.07 -17.99
C THR A 5 -2.03 19.96 -17.38
N THR A 6 -1.64 20.11 -16.12
CA THR A 6 -0.92 19.11 -15.34
C THR A 6 -1.73 18.68 -14.11
N PRO A 7 -1.74 17.38 -13.76
CA PRO A 7 -2.35 16.93 -12.53
C PRO A 7 -1.58 17.46 -11.31
N ALA A 8 -2.27 17.62 -10.19
CA ALA A 8 -1.68 18.04 -8.92
C ALA A 8 -0.83 16.94 -8.25
N ARG A 9 -0.97 15.69 -8.69
CA ARG A 9 -0.16 14.54 -8.25
C ARG A 9 0.37 13.80 -9.47
N GLU A 10 1.54 13.17 -9.33
CA GLU A 10 2.19 12.42 -10.42
C GLU A 10 2.20 10.91 -10.18
N ASN A 11 2.12 10.48 -8.92
CA ASN A 11 2.23 9.08 -8.54
C ASN A 11 0.94 8.62 -7.86
N ILE A 12 0.48 7.43 -8.23
CA ILE A 12 -0.68 6.75 -7.68
C ILE A 12 -0.26 5.94 -6.46
N SER A 13 -0.94 6.11 -5.33
CA SER A 13 -0.71 5.23 -4.16
C SER A 13 -1.42 3.89 -4.35
N PRO A 14 -0.85 2.75 -3.92
CA PRO A 14 -1.52 1.45 -3.99
C PRO A 14 -2.91 1.45 -3.35
N SER A 15 -3.06 2.08 -2.18
CA SER A 15 -4.34 2.21 -1.47
C SER A 15 -5.42 2.95 -2.26
N ASP A 16 -5.05 3.85 -3.18
CA ASP A 16 -6.02 4.54 -4.03
C ASP A 16 -6.57 3.65 -5.14
N LEU A 17 -5.79 2.68 -5.62
CA LEU A 17 -6.25 1.68 -6.60
C LEU A 17 -7.27 0.73 -5.98
N THR A 18 -7.13 0.44 -4.69
CA THR A 18 -8.07 -0.41 -3.95
C THR A 18 -9.28 0.39 -3.46
N PHE A 19 -9.08 1.35 -2.56
CA PHE A 19 -10.18 2.02 -1.86
C PHE A 19 -10.72 3.24 -2.60
N GLY A 20 -9.83 4.08 -3.14
CA GLY A 20 -10.23 5.29 -3.85
C GLY A 20 -11.03 4.96 -5.11
N LEU A 21 -10.54 4.01 -5.90
CA LEU A 21 -11.15 3.60 -7.16
C LEU A 21 -12.47 2.84 -6.96
N SER A 22 -12.56 1.96 -5.96
CA SER A 22 -13.77 1.19 -5.65
C SER A 22 -14.87 2.07 -5.04
N THR A 23 -14.51 3.04 -4.20
CA THR A 23 -15.50 3.85 -3.46
C THR A 23 -16.03 5.02 -4.29
N CYS A 24 -15.15 5.79 -4.94
CA CYS A 24 -15.56 7.00 -5.66
C CYS A 24 -14.55 7.43 -6.73
N LYS A 25 -14.79 7.02 -7.99
CA LYS A 25 -13.95 7.38 -9.16
C LYS A 25 -13.81 8.90 -9.36
N ARG A 26 -14.87 9.67 -9.12
CA ARG A 26 -14.84 11.14 -9.20
C ARG A 26 -13.96 11.76 -8.12
N CYS A 27 -14.02 11.24 -6.89
CA CYS A 27 -13.22 11.70 -5.78
C CYS A 27 -11.74 11.42 -6.03
N LEU A 28 -11.43 10.24 -6.59
CA LEU A 28 -10.08 9.92 -7.06
C LEU A 28 -9.62 10.93 -8.12
N TRP A 29 -10.43 11.21 -9.14
CA TRP A 29 -10.07 12.22 -10.14
C TRP A 29 -9.82 13.60 -9.55
N LEU A 30 -10.68 14.06 -8.62
CA LEU A 30 -10.51 15.33 -7.91
C LEU A 30 -9.24 15.38 -7.06
N LYS A 31 -8.91 14.28 -6.35
CA LYS A 31 -7.67 14.13 -5.57
C LYS A 31 -6.42 14.30 -6.43
N TYR A 32 -6.41 13.70 -7.62
CA TYR A 32 -5.22 13.69 -8.49
C TYR A 32 -5.09 14.93 -9.36
N TRP A 33 -6.19 15.49 -9.86
CA TRP A 33 -6.14 16.67 -10.73
C TRP A 33 -6.20 17.99 -9.98
N TYR A 34 -6.83 18.04 -8.79
CA TYR A 34 -7.10 19.29 -8.08
C TYR A 34 -6.63 19.28 -6.62
N LYS A 35 -6.01 18.20 -6.14
CA LYS A 35 -5.59 18.05 -4.73
C LYS A 35 -6.74 18.18 -3.72
N ILE A 36 -7.96 17.83 -4.15
CA ILE A 36 -9.16 17.83 -3.30
C ILE A 36 -9.30 16.44 -2.69
N SER A 37 -9.15 16.32 -1.38
CA SER A 37 -9.35 15.07 -0.63
C SER A 37 -10.25 15.31 0.58
N ALA A 38 -11.03 14.30 0.94
CA ALA A 38 -11.73 14.32 2.22
C ALA A 38 -10.71 14.40 3.38
N PRO A 39 -11.01 15.16 4.44
CA PRO A 39 -10.20 15.13 5.66
C PRO A 39 -10.16 13.71 6.22
N LEU A 40 -8.96 13.24 6.56
CA LEU A 40 -8.76 11.94 7.18
C LEU A 40 -8.05 12.15 8.51
N THR A 41 -8.71 11.77 9.60
CA THR A 41 -8.12 11.81 10.95
C THR A 41 -8.04 10.40 11.48
N MET A 42 -6.83 9.87 11.57
CA MET A 42 -6.55 8.53 12.09
C MET A 42 -5.57 8.66 13.27
N PRO A 43 -6.06 9.05 14.46
CA PRO A 43 -5.20 9.24 15.62
C PRO A 43 -4.59 7.89 16.03
N LEU A 44 -3.31 7.91 16.42
CA LEU A 44 -2.53 6.75 16.92
C LEU A 44 -2.28 5.60 15.93
N VAL A 45 -3.05 5.46 14.85
CA VAL A 45 -2.90 4.37 13.87
C VAL A 45 -1.47 4.30 13.33
N GLY A 46 -0.88 5.44 12.96
CA GLY A 46 0.51 5.47 12.47
C GLY A 46 1.54 5.02 13.50
N THR A 47 1.35 5.39 14.78
CA THR A 47 2.22 4.96 15.88
C THR A 47 2.10 3.46 16.12
N LEU A 48 0.87 2.93 16.17
CA LEU A 48 0.62 1.50 16.37
C LEU A 48 1.18 0.67 15.21
N SER A 49 0.99 1.11 13.96
CA SER A 49 1.58 0.48 12.77
C SER A 49 3.10 0.41 12.87
N SER A 50 3.74 1.53 13.24
CA SER A 50 5.19 1.59 13.38
C SER A 50 5.72 0.66 14.48
N LEU A 51 5.02 0.57 15.61
CA LEU A 51 5.39 -0.36 16.69
C LEU A 51 5.25 -1.82 16.26
N GLN A 52 4.14 -2.15 15.58
CA GLN A 52 3.90 -3.49 15.03
C GLN A 52 4.97 -3.88 14.00
N GLU A 53 5.24 -3.02 13.01
CA GLU A 53 6.26 -3.24 11.98
C GLU A 53 7.64 -3.54 12.62
N ASN A 54 8.02 -2.76 13.64
CA ASN A 54 9.33 -2.90 14.28
C ASN A 54 9.51 -4.23 15.05
N ILE A 55 8.44 -4.79 15.61
CA ILE A 55 8.47 -6.08 16.32
C ILE A 55 8.86 -7.21 15.36
N PHE A 56 8.49 -7.12 14.09
CA PHE A 56 8.77 -8.16 13.09
C PHE A 56 10.15 -8.05 12.44
N ARG A 57 10.98 -7.08 12.81
CA ARG A 57 12.31 -6.93 12.21
C ARG A 57 13.18 -8.17 12.47
N GLY A 58 13.59 -8.84 11.39
CA GLY A 58 14.40 -10.05 11.47
C GLY A 58 13.65 -11.28 12.02
N VAL A 59 12.34 -11.22 12.18
CA VAL A 59 11.56 -12.38 12.63
C VAL A 59 11.52 -13.43 11.52
N SER A 60 11.51 -14.72 11.89
CA SER A 60 11.27 -15.81 10.94
C SER A 60 9.83 -15.74 10.46
N THR A 61 9.59 -15.91 9.17
CA THR A 61 8.22 -15.96 8.63
C THR A 61 7.39 -17.07 9.29
N ARG A 62 8.02 -18.18 9.71
CA ARG A 62 7.36 -19.29 10.44
C ARG A 62 6.97 -18.92 11.87
N ASP A 63 7.60 -17.92 12.48
CA ASP A 63 7.22 -17.39 13.79
C ASP A 63 6.03 -16.43 13.68
N ILE A 64 5.79 -15.85 12.49
CA ILE A 64 4.59 -15.05 12.20
C ILE A 64 3.40 -15.98 12.00
N ASP A 65 3.52 -16.95 11.10
CA ASP A 65 2.53 -17.99 10.90
C ASP A 65 3.17 -19.25 10.31
N ALA A 66 2.81 -20.41 10.86
CA ALA A 66 3.40 -21.69 10.47
C ALA A 66 3.10 -22.08 9.02
N SER A 67 2.12 -21.48 8.34
CA SER A 67 1.79 -21.73 6.93
C SER A 67 2.66 -20.96 5.94
N LEU A 68 3.36 -19.90 6.37
CA LEU A 68 4.20 -19.08 5.51
C LEU A 68 5.45 -19.85 5.05
N ARG A 69 5.98 -19.51 3.86
CA ARG A 69 7.23 -20.09 3.38
C ARG A 69 8.38 -19.76 4.35
N PRO A 70 9.33 -20.68 4.61
CA PRO A 70 10.50 -20.38 5.42
C PRO A 70 11.29 -19.20 4.85
N GLY A 71 11.72 -18.30 5.73
CA GLY A 71 12.39 -17.07 5.37
C GLY A 71 12.51 -16.14 6.56
N ARG A 72 13.00 -14.92 6.33
CA ARG A 72 13.11 -13.88 7.38
C ARG A 72 12.74 -12.52 6.84
N ILE A 73 12.20 -11.66 7.72
CA ILE A 73 11.96 -10.26 7.41
C ILE A 73 13.29 -9.52 7.24
N THR A 74 13.57 -9.00 6.04
CA THR A 74 14.83 -8.32 5.70
C THR A 74 14.69 -6.83 5.56
N LYS A 75 13.52 -6.32 5.15
CA LYS A 75 13.28 -4.88 4.94
C LYS A 75 11.95 -4.44 5.50
N LEU A 76 11.90 -3.18 5.94
CA LEU A 76 10.73 -2.56 6.53
C LEU A 76 10.54 -1.17 5.95
N ALA A 77 9.29 -0.76 5.77
CA ALA A 77 8.94 0.66 5.67
C ALA A 77 9.61 1.45 4.51
N GLU A 78 10.06 0.80 3.44
CA GLU A 78 10.70 1.51 2.31
C GLU A 78 9.70 1.92 1.24
N PHE A 79 10.02 2.99 0.51
CA PHE A 79 9.25 3.43 -0.64
C PHE A 79 9.67 2.68 -1.90
N VAL A 80 8.67 2.19 -2.64
CA VAL A 80 8.86 1.58 -3.96
C VAL A 80 8.14 2.41 -5.01
N LYS A 81 8.85 2.74 -6.08
CA LYS A 81 8.34 3.48 -7.23
C LYS A 81 8.39 2.62 -8.48
N SER A 82 7.27 2.46 -9.16
CA SER A 82 7.21 1.69 -10.40
C SER A 82 7.78 2.47 -11.59
N LYS A 83 7.99 1.74 -12.70
CA LYS A 83 8.00 2.32 -14.04
C LYS A 83 6.65 2.98 -14.36
N HIS A 84 6.58 3.72 -15.45
CA HIS A 84 5.31 4.24 -15.95
C HIS A 84 4.33 3.10 -16.25
N ILE A 85 3.06 3.32 -15.91
CA ILE A 85 1.99 2.35 -16.17
C ILE A 85 1.74 2.33 -17.67
N ILE A 86 1.66 1.13 -18.24
CA ILE A 86 1.34 0.90 -19.65
C ILE A 86 -0.14 0.50 -19.74
N ILE A 87 -0.90 1.19 -20.58
CA ILE A 87 -2.32 0.88 -20.86
C ILE A 87 -2.46 0.74 -22.36
N ASN A 88 -2.93 -0.42 -22.82
CA ASN A 88 -3.12 -0.73 -24.26
C ASN A 88 -1.87 -0.46 -25.12
N GLY A 89 -0.68 -0.76 -24.57
CA GLY A 89 0.61 -0.52 -25.25
C GLY A 89 1.13 0.91 -25.14
N GLU A 90 0.35 1.87 -24.64
CA GLU A 90 0.78 3.25 -24.47
C GLU A 90 1.34 3.50 -23.08
N THR A 91 2.47 4.22 -23.03
CA THR A 91 3.08 4.64 -21.76
C THR A 91 2.33 5.84 -21.21
N THR A 92 1.75 5.69 -20.03
CA THR A 92 1.08 6.80 -19.34
C THR A 92 2.08 7.62 -18.51
N ARG A 93 1.68 8.82 -18.08
CA ARG A 93 2.44 9.62 -17.11
C ARG A 93 2.46 9.05 -15.70
N TRP A 94 1.57 8.11 -15.40
CA TRP A 94 1.31 7.67 -14.03
C TRP A 94 2.31 6.59 -13.62
N ARG A 95 2.74 6.65 -12.36
CA ARG A 95 3.60 5.65 -11.72
C ARG A 95 2.97 5.27 -10.39
N ILE A 96 3.16 4.05 -9.93
CA ILE A 96 2.76 3.62 -8.60
C ILE A 96 3.89 4.01 -7.64
N LEU A 97 3.55 4.69 -6.55
CA LEU A 97 4.46 4.99 -5.45
C LEU A 97 3.77 4.63 -4.14
N GLY A 98 4.33 3.65 -3.43
CA GLY A 98 3.83 3.20 -2.13
C GLY A 98 4.97 2.95 -1.16
N LYS A 99 4.62 2.89 0.12
CA LYS A 99 5.47 2.35 1.18
C LYS A 99 4.93 0.97 1.50
N TYR A 100 5.78 -0.05 1.51
CA TYR A 100 5.39 -1.35 2.05
C TYR A 100 5.69 -1.40 3.55
N ASP A 101 5.05 -2.33 4.25
CA ASP A 101 5.29 -2.51 5.68
C ASP A 101 6.47 -3.44 5.89
N LEU A 102 6.39 -4.71 5.44
CA LEU A 102 7.47 -5.69 5.57
C LEU A 102 7.76 -6.42 4.25
N VAL A 103 9.04 -6.72 4.01
CA VAL A 103 9.48 -7.67 2.99
C VAL A 103 10.26 -8.79 3.67
N ALA A 104 9.88 -10.04 3.37
CA ALA A 104 10.63 -11.22 3.72
C ALA A 104 11.39 -11.76 2.50
N GLU A 105 12.62 -12.20 2.71
CA GLU A 105 13.34 -13.05 1.77
C GLU A 105 13.13 -14.49 2.21
N ASN A 106 12.53 -15.29 1.33
CA ASN A 106 12.29 -16.71 1.56
C ASN A 106 13.54 -17.51 1.21
N ASP A 107 13.71 -18.66 1.86
CA ASP A 107 14.87 -19.54 1.66
C ASP A 107 14.96 -20.08 0.21
N ASP A 108 13.85 -20.09 -0.52
CA ASP A 108 13.76 -20.47 -1.94
C ASP A 108 14.15 -19.33 -2.92
N GLY A 109 14.59 -18.18 -2.40
CA GLY A 109 14.97 -17.00 -3.17
C GLY A 109 13.79 -16.14 -3.64
N THR A 110 12.55 -16.52 -3.31
CA THR A 110 11.38 -15.66 -3.54
C THR A 110 11.22 -14.61 -2.42
N VAL A 111 10.30 -13.67 -2.61
CA VAL A 111 9.99 -12.65 -1.60
C VAL A 111 8.54 -12.74 -1.15
N ALA A 112 8.31 -12.48 0.14
CA ALA A 112 6.97 -12.23 0.68
C ALA A 112 6.79 -10.74 0.96
N LEU A 113 5.65 -10.18 0.55
CA LEU A 113 5.23 -8.82 0.89
C LEU A 113 4.13 -8.93 1.95
N ILE A 114 4.35 -8.34 3.11
CA ILE A 114 3.41 -8.41 4.24
C ILE A 114 2.99 -6.99 4.59
N ASP A 115 1.68 -6.80 4.67
CA ASP A 115 1.01 -5.53 4.92
C ASP A 115 0.43 -5.60 6.34
N CYS A 116 1.03 -4.86 7.28
CA CYS A 116 0.61 -4.86 8.67
C CYS A 116 -0.67 -4.03 8.79
N LYS A 117 -1.67 -4.57 9.49
CA LYS A 117 -2.94 -3.88 9.69
C LYS A 117 -3.25 -3.69 11.16
N VAL A 118 -3.50 -2.44 11.50
CA VAL A 118 -4.14 -2.01 12.73
C VAL A 118 -5.55 -1.60 12.36
N SER A 119 -6.53 -2.45 12.66
CA SER A 119 -7.95 -2.21 12.42
C SER A 119 -8.75 -2.33 13.72
N ASP A 120 -9.93 -1.72 13.73
CA ASP A 120 -10.99 -2.06 14.67
C ASP A 120 -11.56 -3.42 14.22
N SER A 121 -11.69 -4.39 15.12
CA SER A 121 -12.15 -5.75 14.80
C SER A 121 -13.55 -5.78 14.20
N ALA A 122 -14.40 -4.78 14.49
CA ALA A 122 -15.72 -4.63 13.88
C ALA A 122 -15.68 -4.09 12.43
N ARG A 123 -14.53 -3.59 11.97
CA ARG A 123 -14.27 -3.06 10.63
C ARG A 123 -13.06 -3.75 9.99
N ASP A 124 -12.87 -5.02 10.33
CA ASP A 124 -11.80 -5.80 9.76
C ASP A 124 -11.97 -5.89 8.24
N SER A 125 -10.90 -5.60 7.52
CA SER A 125 -10.84 -5.73 6.06
C SER A 125 -10.22 -7.05 5.65
N GLY A 126 -9.91 -7.96 6.59
CA GLY A 126 -9.31 -9.26 6.33
C GLY A 126 -10.04 -10.05 5.24
N GLU A 127 -11.37 -10.10 5.29
CA GLU A 127 -12.18 -10.76 4.25
C GLU A 127 -12.03 -10.09 2.88
N PHE A 128 -11.95 -8.75 2.82
CA PHE A 128 -11.73 -8.01 1.57
C PHE A 128 -10.36 -8.32 0.92
N TYR A 129 -9.37 -8.72 1.73
CA TYR A 129 -8.04 -9.09 1.26
C TYR A 129 -7.84 -10.61 1.09
N SER A 130 -8.84 -11.44 1.43
CA SER A 130 -8.76 -12.88 1.23
C SER A 130 -8.76 -13.21 -0.27
N PRO A 131 -7.91 -14.12 -0.74
CA PRO A 131 -7.89 -14.58 -2.13
C PRO A 131 -9.16 -15.34 -2.54
#